data_AF-A0A9D6SHT5-F1
#
_entry.id   AF-A0A9D6SHT5-F1
#
_cell.length_a   1.000
_cell.length_b   1.000
_cell.length_c   1.000
_cell.angle_alpha   90.00
_cell.angle_beta   90.00
_cell.angle_gamma   90.00
#
_symmetry.space_group_name_H-M   'P 1'
#
loop_
_entity.id
_entity.type
_entity.pdbx_description
1 polymer ?
#
loop_
_entity_poly.entity_id
_entity_poly.type
_entity_poly.pdbx_seq_one_letter_code
_entity_poly.pdbx_strand_id
1 'polypeptide(L)'
;GLFGGNSNWRGPVWFPVNFLLIESLQKFHHYYGDDFKVEFPTGSGRMMTLWEVAGELSRRMTRIFLRGADSRRPVFGGIEKFQKDPHWRDLIYFHEYFHGDNGAGIGASHQTGWTGLVAKLIEQSGE
;
A
#
# COMPACT_ATOMS: atom_id res chain seq x y z
N GLY A 1 -23.97 -4.84 4.95
CA GLY A 1 -23.42 -4.20 6.18
C GLY A 1 -22.82 -2.86 5.81
N LEU A 2 -22.95 -1.86 6.67
CA LEU A 2 -22.43 -0.48 6.52
C LEU A 2 -20.90 -0.41 6.73
N PHE A 3 -20.17 -1.38 6.17
CA PHE A 3 -18.71 -1.38 6.06
C PHE A 3 -18.37 -0.99 4.62
N GLY A 4 -17.47 -0.02 4.43
CA GLY A 4 -16.99 0.32 3.08
C GLY A 4 -17.38 1.70 2.58
N GLY A 5 -17.05 2.74 3.34
CA GLY A 5 -17.12 4.12 2.85
C GLY A 5 -15.76 4.75 2.56
N ASN A 6 -14.66 4.01 2.79
CA ASN A 6 -13.31 4.58 2.85
C ASN A 6 -13.24 5.82 3.76
N SER A 7 -14.04 5.81 4.83
CA SER A 7 -14.17 6.90 5.80
C SER A 7 -13.36 6.55 7.03
N ASN A 8 -12.29 7.32 7.27
CA ASN A 8 -11.42 7.19 8.45
C ASN A 8 -10.98 5.73 8.69
N TRP A 9 -11.40 5.06 9.77
CA TRP A 9 -11.00 3.67 10.07
C TRP A 9 -11.93 2.58 9.48
N ARG A 10 -12.81 2.93 8.54
CA ARG A 10 -13.81 2.00 7.97
C ARG A 10 -13.56 1.70 6.49
N GLY A 11 -12.46 1.00 6.21
CA GLY A 11 -12.12 0.47 4.88
C GLY A 11 -10.81 0.94 4.24
N PRO A 12 -10.30 2.17 4.46
CA PRO A 12 -9.14 2.64 3.72
C PRO A 12 -7.83 2.02 4.23
N VAL A 13 -6.79 2.11 3.41
CA VAL A 13 -5.42 1.70 3.70
C VAL A 13 -4.72 2.78 4.51
N TRP A 14 -4.22 2.39 5.68
CA TRP A 14 -3.41 3.24 6.57
C TRP A 14 -1.97 2.73 6.63
N PHE A 15 -1.01 3.62 6.36
CA PHE A 15 0.41 3.25 6.34
C PHE A 15 0.94 2.70 7.68
N PRO A 16 0.67 3.30 8.86
CA PRO A 16 1.22 2.81 10.12
C PRO A 16 0.79 1.37 10.43
N VAL A 17 -0.49 1.07 10.25
CA VAL A 17 -1.04 -0.26 10.58
C VAL A 17 -0.54 -1.32 9.61
N ASN A 18 -0.50 -1.00 8.31
CA ASN A 18 0.01 -1.96 7.32
C ASN A 18 1.54 -2.15 7.46
N PHE A 19 2.28 -1.10 7.83
CA PHE A 19 3.71 -1.23 8.11
C PHE A 19 3.97 -2.17 9.30
N LEU A 20 3.26 -2.00 10.42
CA LEU A 20 3.36 -2.90 11.57
C LEU A 20 2.96 -4.34 11.24
N LEU A 21 1.96 -4.53 10.37
CA LEU A 21 1.59 -5.85 9.86
C LEU A 21 2.73 -6.49 9.06
N ILE A 22 3.36 -5.74 8.15
CA ILE A 22 4.50 -6.21 7.34
C ILE A 22 5.67 -6.63 8.24
N GLU A 23 6.07 -5.79 9.18
CA GLU A 23 7.14 -6.09 10.15
C GLU A 23 6.80 -7.33 11.00
N SER A 24 5.54 -7.47 11.41
CA SER A 24 5.09 -8.63 12.16
C SER A 24 5.18 -9.92 11.34
N LEU A 25 4.76 -9.89 10.07
CA LEU A 25 4.86 -11.03 9.15
C LEU A 25 6.31 -11.45 8.93
N GLN A 26 7.23 -10.50 8.75
CA GLN A 26 8.66 -10.78 8.63
C GLN A 26 9.23 -11.42 9.91
N LYS A 27 8.87 -10.88 11.08
CA LYS A 27 9.27 -11.45 12.38
C LYS A 27 8.74 -12.87 12.57
N PHE A 28 7.49 -13.13 12.21
CA PHE A 28 6.92 -14.47 12.32
C PHE A 28 7.50 -15.42 11.28
N HIS A 29 7.84 -14.95 10.08
CA HIS A 29 8.56 -15.76 9.11
C HIS A 29 9.92 -16.20 9.67
N HIS A 30 10.68 -15.29 10.30
CA HIS A 30 11.96 -15.63 10.91
C HIS A 30 11.84 -16.75 11.96
N TYR A 31 10.70 -16.84 12.65
CA TYR A 31 10.42 -17.90 13.62
C TYR A 31 9.94 -19.21 12.97
N TYR A 32 9.00 -19.14 12.03
CA TYR A 32 8.34 -20.33 11.44
C TYR A 32 9.05 -20.91 10.22
N GLY A 33 9.89 -20.14 9.53
CA GLY A 33 10.57 -20.54 8.30
C GLY A 33 9.64 -20.71 7.09
N ASP A 34 10.12 -21.46 6.10
CA ASP A 34 9.48 -21.65 4.79
C ASP A 34 8.34 -22.69 4.79
N ASP A 35 8.25 -23.52 5.83
CA ASP A 35 7.26 -24.59 5.94
C ASP A 35 5.87 -24.05 6.30
N PHE A 36 5.81 -22.90 7.00
CA PHE A 36 4.55 -22.26 7.34
C PHE A 36 4.06 -21.36 6.21
N LYS A 37 2.96 -21.77 5.58
CA LYS A 37 2.36 -21.06 4.45
C LYS A 37 0.90 -20.71 4.72
N VAL A 38 0.48 -19.58 4.18
CA VAL A 38 -0.90 -19.10 4.22
C VAL A 38 -1.39 -18.83 2.81
N GLU A 39 -2.70 -18.92 2.61
CA GLU A 39 -3.30 -18.56 1.34
C GLU A 39 -3.27 -17.03 1.15
N PHE A 40 -2.66 -16.56 0.07
CA PHE A 40 -2.62 -15.13 -0.25
C PHE A 40 -2.65 -14.85 -1.77
N PRO A 41 -3.58 -14.00 -2.25
CA PRO A 41 -4.72 -13.43 -1.51
C PRO A 41 -5.71 -14.53 -1.06
N THR A 42 -6.50 -14.24 -0.03
CA THR A 42 -7.55 -15.17 0.44
C THR A 42 -8.49 -15.56 -0.70
N GLY A 43 -8.79 -16.86 -0.82
CA GLY A 43 -9.62 -17.44 -1.88
C GLY A 43 -8.92 -17.64 -3.24
N SER A 44 -7.60 -17.42 -3.35
CA SER A 44 -6.84 -17.61 -4.59
C SER A 44 -6.30 -19.03 -4.81
N GLY A 45 -6.28 -19.87 -3.77
CA GLY A 45 -5.58 -21.15 -3.73
C GLY A 45 -4.05 -21.04 -3.72
N ARG A 46 -3.48 -19.84 -3.79
CA ARG A 46 -2.03 -19.63 -3.81
C ARG A 46 -1.47 -19.60 -2.39
N MET A 47 -0.67 -20.60 -2.06
CA MET A 47 0.04 -20.68 -0.78
C MET A 47 1.37 -19.92 -0.83
N MET A 48 1.59 -19.03 0.13
CA MET A 48 2.78 -18.18 0.22
C MET A 48 3.35 -18.23 1.63
N THR A 49 4.68 -18.13 1.77
CA THR A 49 5.31 -17.95 3.08
C THR A 49 4.97 -16.56 3.63
N LEU A 50 5.14 -16.36 4.95
CA LEU A 50 4.90 -15.06 5.56
C LEU A 50 5.84 -13.96 5.00
N TRP A 51 7.05 -14.32 4.57
CA TRP A 51 7.97 -13.40 3.88
C TRP A 51 7.41 -12.94 2.53
N GLU A 52 6.93 -13.89 1.73
CA GLU A 52 6.36 -13.58 0.42
C GLU A 52 5.10 -12.71 0.54
N VAL A 53 4.27 -12.96 1.56
CA VAL A 53 3.09 -12.14 1.86
C VAL A 53 3.49 -10.72 2.29
N ALA A 54 4.48 -10.60 3.18
CA ALA A 54 5.00 -9.30 3.60
C ALA A 54 5.52 -8.49 2.40
N GLY A 55 6.29 -9.13 1.51
CA GLY A 55 6.78 -8.52 0.28
C GLY A 55 5.66 -8.09 -0.67
N GLU A 56 4.59 -8.89 -0.78
CA GLU A 56 3.46 -8.54 -1.64
C GLU A 56 2.63 -7.36 -1.09
N LEU A 57 2.44 -7.28 0.22
CA LEU A 57 1.82 -6.13 0.87
C LEU A 57 2.67 -4.86 0.71
N SER A 58 3.99 -4.97 0.92
CA SER A 58 4.94 -3.87 0.69
C SER A 58 4.88 -3.34 -0.74
N ARG A 59 4.89 -4.24 -1.74
CA ARG A 59 4.76 -3.88 -3.16
C ARG A 59 3.43 -3.18 -3.45
N ARG A 60 2.31 -3.65 -2.91
CA ARG A 60 0.99 -3.02 -3.09
C ARG A 60 0.95 -1.62 -2.52
N MET A 61 1.49 -1.42 -1.32
CA MET A 61 1.58 -0.08 -0.70
C MET A 61 2.47 0.86 -1.51
N THR A 62 3.62 0.38 -1.99
CA THR A 62 4.53 1.17 -2.82
C THR A 62 3.87 1.55 -4.15
N ARG A 63 3.12 0.63 -4.77
CA ARG A 63 2.47 0.83 -6.07
C ARG A 63 1.45 1.97 -6.08
N ILE A 64 0.92 2.35 -4.92
CA ILE A 64 0.03 3.53 -4.78
C ILE A 64 0.68 4.79 -5.36
N PHE A 65 2.01 4.92 -5.21
CA PHE A 65 2.76 6.08 -5.65
C PHE A 65 3.41 5.88 -7.02
N LEU A 66 3.35 4.71 -7.64
CA LEU A 66 3.99 4.42 -8.91
C LEU A 66 3.00 4.59 -10.08
N ARG A 67 3.53 4.85 -11.28
CA ARG A 67 2.72 4.83 -12.50
C ARG A 67 2.41 3.38 -12.89
N GLY A 68 1.14 3.12 -13.20
CA GLY A 68 0.69 1.86 -13.79
C GLY A 68 0.96 1.77 -15.29
N ALA A 69 0.49 0.68 -15.90
CA ALA A 69 0.61 0.47 -17.35
C ALA A 69 -0.18 1.52 -18.17
N ASP A 70 -1.21 2.11 -17.58
CA ASP A 70 -1.99 3.22 -18.14
C ASP A 70 -1.32 4.60 -17.89
N SER A 71 -0.09 4.61 -17.37
CA SER A 71 0.65 5.80 -16.95
C SER A 71 0.00 6.62 -15.82
N ARG A 72 -1.03 6.09 -15.14
CA ARG A 72 -1.70 6.75 -14.02
C ARG A 72 -1.11 6.32 -12.69
N ARG A 73 -1.13 7.20 -11.69
CA ARG A 73 -0.78 6.88 -10.30
C ARG A 73 -2.05 6.71 -9.46
N PRO A 74 -2.21 5.61 -8.70
CA PRO A 74 -3.35 5.43 -7.81
C PRO A 74 -3.56 6.60 -6.84
N VAL A 75 -2.49 7.15 -6.25
CA VAL A 75 -2.57 8.25 -5.27
C VAL A 75 -3.37 9.47 -5.76
N PHE A 76 -3.37 9.75 -7.06
CA PHE A 76 -4.11 10.87 -7.65
C PHE A 76 -5.57 10.54 -7.99
N GLY A 77 -5.97 9.27 -7.90
CA GLY A 77 -7.32 8.81 -8.19
C GLY A 77 -7.84 9.30 -9.56
N GLY A 78 -9.02 9.89 -9.54
CA GLY A 78 -9.69 10.44 -10.73
C GLY A 78 -9.26 11.85 -11.14
N ILE A 79 -8.29 12.48 -10.47
CA ILE A 79 -7.94 13.89 -10.73
C ILE A 79 -7.03 13.99 -11.96
N GLU A 80 -7.63 14.20 -13.13
CA GLU A 80 -6.92 14.22 -14.43
C GLU A 80 -5.74 15.20 -14.49
N LYS A 81 -5.86 16.35 -13.82
CA LYS A 81 -4.77 17.34 -13.75
C LYS A 81 -3.49 16.72 -13.18
N PHE A 82 -3.59 16.02 -12.05
CA PHE A 82 -2.43 15.37 -11.44
C PHE A 82 -1.99 14.10 -12.18
N GLN A 83 -2.83 13.52 -13.02
CA GLN A 83 -2.44 12.35 -13.80
C GLN A 83 -1.65 12.74 -15.06
N LYS A 84 -2.04 13.82 -15.74
CA LYS A 84 -1.60 14.10 -17.11
C LYS A 84 -0.76 15.37 -17.26
N ASP A 85 -0.99 16.40 -16.45
CA ASP A 85 -0.33 17.69 -16.62
C ASP A 85 1.19 17.56 -16.37
N PRO A 86 2.06 17.92 -17.33
CA PRO A 86 3.51 17.80 -17.20
C PRO A 86 4.10 18.52 -15.99
N HIS A 87 3.46 19.57 -15.50
CA HIS A 87 3.93 20.35 -14.34
C HIS A 87 3.48 19.76 -13.00
N TRP A 88 2.45 18.91 -12.99
CA TRP A 88 1.86 18.40 -11.74
C TRP A 88 2.04 16.90 -11.56
N ARG A 89 2.16 16.12 -12.64
CA ARG A 89 2.10 14.65 -12.61
C ARG A 89 3.22 13.94 -11.84
N ASP A 90 4.28 14.68 -11.52
CA ASP A 90 5.44 14.18 -10.78
C ASP A 90 5.57 14.81 -9.38
N LEU A 91 4.63 15.68 -8.99
CA LEU A 91 4.51 16.21 -7.63
C LEU A 91 3.65 15.25 -6.80
N ILE A 92 4.29 14.22 -6.25
CA ILE A 92 3.61 13.16 -5.49
C ILE A 92 3.21 13.67 -4.11
N TYR A 93 1.94 13.46 -3.74
CA TYR A 93 1.42 13.85 -2.44
C TYR A 93 1.37 12.68 -1.47
N PHE A 94 1.62 12.99 -0.19
CA PHE A 94 1.37 12.08 0.92
C PHE A 94 0.05 12.43 1.60
N HIS A 95 -0.82 11.43 1.68
CA HIS A 95 -2.14 11.55 2.27
C HIS A 95 -2.21 10.83 3.60
N GLU A 96 -3.21 11.19 4.41
CA GLU A 96 -3.50 10.58 5.69
C GLU A 96 -3.81 9.08 5.56
N TYR A 97 -4.64 8.70 4.58
CA TYR A 97 -5.00 7.33 4.23
C TYR A 97 -5.39 7.22 2.76
N PHE A 98 -5.58 5.99 2.27
CA PHE A 98 -5.81 5.71 0.85
C PHE A 98 -7.05 4.85 0.65
N HIS A 99 -7.80 5.10 -0.42
CA HIS A 99 -8.99 4.33 -0.76
C HIS A 99 -8.66 2.83 -0.93
N GLY A 100 -9.36 1.95 -0.23
CA GLY A 100 -9.12 0.51 -0.25
C GLY A 100 -9.24 -0.14 -1.63
N ASP A 101 -10.15 0.37 -2.47
CA ASP A 101 -10.41 -0.24 -3.79
C ASP A 101 -9.49 0.27 -4.91
N ASN A 102 -9.02 1.52 -4.83
CA ASN A 102 -8.33 2.16 -5.96
C ASN A 102 -7.05 2.93 -5.58
N GLY A 103 -6.69 3.00 -4.29
CA GLY A 103 -5.48 3.65 -3.81
C GLY A 103 -5.47 5.18 -3.88
N ALA A 104 -6.60 5.84 -4.18
CA ALA A 104 -6.68 7.30 -4.18
C ALA A 104 -6.36 7.86 -2.79
N GLY A 105 -5.57 8.93 -2.72
CA GLY A 105 -5.29 9.63 -1.48
C GLY A 105 -6.52 10.33 -0.91
N ILE A 106 -6.79 10.15 0.39
CA ILE A 106 -7.94 10.72 1.11
C ILE A 106 -7.45 11.36 2.42
N GLY A 107 -8.22 12.32 2.93
CA GLY A 107 -7.91 13.02 4.18
C GLY A 107 -6.91 14.15 3.96
N ALA A 108 -6.20 14.52 5.01
CA ALA A 108 -5.20 15.59 4.94
C ALA A 108 -4.12 15.26 3.89
N SER A 109 -3.84 16.22 3.00
CA SER A 109 -2.69 16.17 2.08
C SER A 109 -1.43 16.71 2.77
N HIS A 110 -0.25 16.37 2.26
CA HIS A 110 1.06 16.71 2.84
C HIS A 110 1.32 16.06 4.22
N GLN A 111 0.71 14.90 4.46
CA GLN A 111 0.96 14.07 5.63
C GLN A 111 2.26 13.27 5.44
N THR A 112 3.40 13.96 5.37
CA THR A 112 4.75 13.34 5.41
C THR A 112 5.10 12.81 6.81
N GLY A 113 4.10 12.59 7.66
CA GLY A 113 4.24 11.86 8.91
C GLY A 113 4.37 10.38 8.62
N TRP A 114 3.36 9.60 8.96
CA TRP A 114 3.45 8.15 8.83
C TRP A 114 3.49 7.65 7.38
N THR A 115 2.98 8.41 6.42
CA THR A 115 3.03 7.98 5.01
C THR A 115 4.45 8.00 4.46
N GLY A 116 5.38 8.72 5.12
CA GLY A 116 6.82 8.64 4.85
C GLY A 116 7.41 7.24 5.04
N LEU A 117 6.74 6.34 5.77
CA LEU A 117 7.14 4.93 5.90
C LEU A 117 7.25 4.20 4.54
N VAL A 118 6.65 4.72 3.47
CA VAL A 118 6.85 4.20 2.11
C VAL A 118 8.32 4.13 1.72
N ALA A 119 9.16 5.07 2.18
CA ALA A 119 10.59 5.06 1.88
C ALA A 119 11.27 3.79 2.42
N LYS A 120 10.88 3.35 3.62
CA LYS A 120 11.39 2.12 4.23
C LYS A 120 10.95 0.88 3.47
N LEU A 121 9.68 0.86 3.03
CA LEU A 121 9.14 -0.24 2.22
C LEU A 121 9.86 -0.37 0.86
N ILE A 122 10.22 0.76 0.24
CA ILE A 122 10.98 0.79 -1.01
C ILE A 122 12.40 0.25 -0.78
N GLU A 123 13.08 0.71 0.27
CA GLU A 123 14.43 0.24 0.64
C GLU A 123 14.44 -1.29 0.84
N GLN A 124 13.54 -1.81 1.68
CA GLN A 124 13.43 -3.25 1.99
C GLN A 124 13.06 -4.12 0.78
N SER A 125 12.44 -3.55 -0.25
CA SER A 125 12.02 -4.30 -1.44
C SER A 125 13.04 -4.20 -2.60
N GLY A 126 14.02 -3.31 -2.47
CA GLY A 126 15.08 -3.07 -3.46
C GLY A 126 16.39 -3.81 -3.14
N GLU A 127 16.59 -4.22 -1.89
CA GLU A 127 17.58 -5.24 -1.48
C GLU A 127 17.09 -6.65 -1.83
#